data_AF-A0ABD4Q523-F1
#
_entry.id   AF-A0ABD4Q523-F1
#
_cell.length_a   1.000
_cell.length_b   1.000
_cell.length_c   1.000
_cell.angle_alpha   90.00
_cell.angle_beta   90.00
_cell.angle_gamma   90.00
#
_symmetry.space_group_name_H-M   'P 1'
#
loop_
_entity.id
_entity.type
_entity.pdbx_description
1 polymer ?
#
loop_
_entity_poly.entity_id
_entity_poly.type
_entity_poly.pdbx_seq_one_letter_code
_entity_poly.pdbx_strand_id
1 'polypeptide(L)'
;VLMCDRILIFSSNPGRVAQELRVDLPHPRNRLDPVFRQLVDNIYARMTQRTEPRLPSVEGIPGTGMGMILNPVSTNILAGLME
;
A
#
# COMPACT_ATOMS: atom_id res chain seq x y z
N VAL A 1 -15.09 -25.37 3.54
CA VAL A 1 -14.97 -24.01 4.09
C VAL A 1 -15.59 -23.04 3.13
N LEU A 2 -16.35 -22.10 3.68
CA LEU A 2 -16.83 -20.95 2.94
C LEU A 2 -15.81 -19.82 3.13
N MET A 3 -15.23 -19.37 2.04
CA MET A 3 -14.29 -18.25 1.94
C MET A 3 -14.67 -17.46 0.68
N CYS A 4 -14.36 -16.17 0.61
CA CYS A 4 -14.62 -15.37 -0.57
C CYS A 4 -13.82 -15.83 -1.81
N ASP A 5 -14.32 -15.46 -2.98
CA ASP A 5 -13.66 -15.69 -4.28
C ASP A 5 -12.69 -14.56 -4.65
N ARG A 6 -12.73 -13.45 -3.91
CA ARG A 6 -11.93 -12.25 -4.19
C ARG A 6 -11.52 -11.57 -2.89
N ILE A 7 -10.24 -11.22 -2.80
CA ILE A 7 -9.61 -10.58 -1.65
C ILE A 7 -8.96 -9.29 -2.12
N LEU A 8 -9.23 -8.19 -1.44
CA LEU A 8 -8.64 -6.88 -1.71
C LEU A 8 -7.75 -6.49 -0.53
N ILE A 9 -6.50 -6.15 -0.82
CA ILE A 9 -5.53 -5.64 0.15
C ILE A 9 -5.43 -4.13 -0.07
N PHE A 10 -5.61 -3.35 0.99
CA PHE A 10 -5.52 -1.89 0.96
C PHE A 10 -4.18 -1.40 1.51
N SER A 11 -3.66 -0.30 0.97
CA SER A 11 -2.49 0.39 1.53
C SER A 11 -2.91 1.42 2.58
N SER A 12 -2.08 1.59 3.61
CA SER A 12 -2.41 2.45 4.77
C SER A 12 -2.23 3.95 4.52
N ASN A 13 -1.39 4.39 3.56
CA ASN A 13 -1.20 5.82 3.26
C ASN A 13 -0.47 6.05 1.91
N PRO A 14 -1.08 6.74 0.92
CA PRO A 14 -2.50 7.08 0.81
C PRO A 14 -3.36 5.82 0.57
N GLY A 15 -4.65 5.89 0.92
CA GLY A 15 -5.58 4.77 0.80
C GLY A 15 -5.87 4.40 -0.66
N ARG A 16 -5.35 3.25 -1.11
CA ARG A 16 -5.64 2.67 -2.43
C ARG A 16 -5.70 1.15 -2.32
N VAL A 17 -6.31 0.50 -3.32
CA VAL A 17 -6.20 -0.95 -3.49
C VAL A 17 -4.76 -1.27 -3.85
N ALA A 18 -4.05 -1.93 -2.95
CA ALA A 18 -2.66 -2.34 -3.14
C ALA A 18 -2.58 -3.62 -3.96
N GLN A 19 -3.50 -4.56 -3.74
CA GLN A 19 -3.55 -5.82 -4.47
C GLN A 19 -4.97 -6.38 -4.53
N GLU A 20 -5.27 -7.05 -5.63
CA GLU A 20 -6.44 -7.90 -5.79
C GLU A 20 -5.98 -9.35 -5.98
N LEU A 21 -6.58 -10.27 -5.22
CA LEU A 21 -6.35 -11.71 -5.37
C LEU A 21 -7.68 -12.40 -5.67
N ARG A 22 -7.68 -13.23 -6.72
CA ARG A 22 -8.80 -14.12 -7.06
C ARG A 22 -8.53 -15.52 -6.51
N VAL A 23 -9.57 -16.15 -5.97
CA VAL A 23 -9.51 -17.48 -5.36
C VAL A 23 -10.29 -18.46 -6.23
N ASP A 24 -9.64 -18.97 -7.26
CA ASP A 24 -10.26 -19.83 -8.30
C ASP A 24 -10.45 -21.29 -7.85
N LEU A 25 -10.37 -21.57 -6.54
CA LEU A 25 -10.60 -22.91 -6.00
C LEU A 25 -12.11 -23.23 -5.97
N PRO A 26 -12.51 -24.43 -6.45
CA PRO A 26 -13.91 -24.81 -6.49
C PRO A 26 -14.52 -24.97 -5.09
N HIS A 27 -15.83 -24.71 -5.01
CA HIS A 27 -16.60 -24.90 -3.80
C HIS A 27 -17.06 -26.36 -3.67
N PRO A 28 -17.12 -26.93 -2.44
CA PRO A 28 -16.66 -26.37 -1.17
C PRO A 28 -15.14 -26.57 -0.95
N ARG A 29 -14.44 -25.54 -0.46
CA ARG A 29 -12.98 -25.59 -0.27
C ARG A 29 -12.57 -26.49 0.90
N ASN A 30 -11.48 -27.25 0.76
CA ASN A 30 -10.92 -28.10 1.81
C ASN A 30 -9.73 -27.40 2.51
N ARG A 31 -9.77 -27.27 3.86
CA ARG A 31 -8.67 -26.65 4.64
C ARG A 31 -7.39 -27.46 4.65
N LEU A 32 -7.50 -28.77 4.42
CA LEU A 32 -6.37 -29.68 4.43
C LEU A 32 -5.69 -29.77 3.06
N ASP A 33 -6.31 -29.20 2.02
CA ASP A 33 -5.73 -29.13 0.69
C ASP A 33 -4.43 -28.30 0.72
N PRO A 34 -3.29 -28.86 0.29
CA PRO A 34 -2.02 -28.14 0.23
C PRO A 34 -2.10 -26.84 -0.57
N VAL A 35 -2.90 -26.80 -1.65
CA VAL A 35 -3.07 -25.60 -2.49
C VAL A 35 -3.79 -24.50 -1.72
N PHE A 36 -4.82 -24.86 -0.94
CA PHE A 36 -5.52 -23.92 -0.08
C PHE A 36 -4.60 -23.35 1.01
N ARG A 37 -3.78 -24.20 1.64
CA ARG A 37 -2.82 -23.76 2.65
C ARG A 37 -1.79 -22.79 2.08
N GLN A 38 -1.22 -23.13 0.92
CA GLN A 38 -0.25 -22.26 0.24
C GLN A 38 -0.86 -20.92 -0.17
N LEU A 39 -2.12 -20.90 -0.61
CA LEU A 39 -2.85 -19.66 -0.88
C LEU A 39 -2.96 -18.78 0.38
N VAL A 40 -3.34 -19.36 1.51
CA VAL A 40 -3.44 -18.65 2.80
C VAL A 40 -2.08 -18.08 3.21
N ASP A 41 -1.02 -18.89 3.12
CA ASP A 41 0.34 -18.45 3.44
C ASP A 41 0.78 -17.28 2.55
N ASN A 42 0.48 -17.33 1.26
CA ASN A 42 0.75 -16.25 0.33
C ASN A 42 0.00 -14.96 0.68
N ILE A 43 -1.27 -15.06 1.09
CA ILE A 43 -2.05 -13.89 1.53
C ILE A 43 -1.40 -13.26 2.76
N TYR A 44 -1.02 -14.06 3.76
CA TYR A 44 -0.35 -13.56 4.96
C TYR A 44 1.01 -12.93 4.66
N ALA A 45 1.79 -13.52 3.75
CA ALA A 45 3.06 -12.95 3.31
C ALA A 45 2.85 -11.57 2.66
N ARG A 46 1.81 -11.39 1.85
CA ARG A 46 1.48 -10.10 1.22
C ARG A 46 0.97 -9.06 2.23
N MET A 47 0.21 -9.47 3.23
CA MET A 47 -0.25 -8.57 4.29
C MET A 47 0.89 -8.10 5.19
N THR A 48 1.91 -8.94 5.40
CA THR A 48 3.03 -8.65 6.31
C THR A 48 4.26 -8.08 5.62
N GLN A 49 4.33 -8.11 4.28
CA GLN A 49 5.30 -7.34 3.51
C GLN A 49 5.13 -5.85 3.83
N ARG A 50 6.06 -5.32 4.63
CA ARG A 50 6.11 -3.90 4.95
C ARG A 50 6.14 -3.12 3.64
N THR A 51 5.13 -2.29 3.41
CA THR A 51 5.15 -1.35 2.29
C THR A 51 6.40 -0.51 2.44
N GLU A 52 7.38 -0.70 1.57
CA GLU A 52 8.55 0.16 1.53
C GLU A 52 8.04 1.60 1.39
N PRO A 53 8.54 2.54 2.19
CA PRO A 53 8.19 3.94 2.01
C PRO A 53 8.53 4.29 0.57
N ARG A 54 7.50 4.53 -0.25
CA ARG A 54 7.70 5.01 -1.61
C ARG A 54 8.38 6.35 -1.45
N LEU A 55 9.68 6.40 -1.74
CA LEU A 55 10.40 7.66 -1.87
C LEU A 55 9.58 8.51 -2.85
N PRO A 56 9.26 9.77 -2.50
CA PRO A 56 8.52 10.63 -3.40
C PRO A 56 9.24 10.61 -4.75
N SER A 57 8.49 10.27 -5.80
CA SER A 57 9.00 10.33 -7.17
C SER A 57 9.48 11.76 -7.42
N VAL A 58 10.80 11.93 -7.55
CA VAL A 58 11.41 13.20 -7.98
C VAL A 58 11.22 13.34 -9.49
N GLU A 59 9.97 13.31 -9.94
CA GLU A 59 9.61 13.66 -11.31
C GLU A 59 8.80 14.95 -11.26
N GLY A 60 9.51 16.07 -11.42
CA GLY A 60 8.93 17.41 -11.37
C GLY A 60 9.88 18.46 -10.77
N ILE A 61 9.45 19.72 -10.82
CA ILE A 61 10.14 20.84 -10.17
C ILE A 61 10.15 20.56 -8.65
N PRO A 62 11.29 20.71 -7.96
CA PRO A 62 11.32 20.62 -6.50
C PRO A 62 10.31 21.63 -5.92
N GLY A 63 9.25 21.13 -5.29
CA GLY A 63 8.19 21.91 -4.66
C GLY A 63 6.78 21.64 -5.20
N THR A 64 6.60 20.87 -6.28
CA THR A 64 5.30 20.73 -6.97
C THR A 64 4.67 19.33 -6.94
N GLY A 65 5.25 18.36 -6.26
CA GLY A 65 4.74 16.98 -6.22
C GLY A 65 3.65 16.74 -5.16
N MET A 66 2.59 16.00 -5.51
CA MET A 66 1.62 15.48 -4.54
C MET A 66 2.32 14.57 -3.52
N GLY A 67 2.34 14.98 -2.25
CA GLY A 67 3.05 14.27 -1.18
C GLY A 67 4.49 14.75 -0.93
N MET A 68 4.90 15.89 -1.51
CA MET A 68 6.19 16.48 -1.20
C MET A 68 6.20 17.04 0.23
N ILE A 69 7.17 16.61 1.01
CA ILE A 69 7.49 17.21 2.31
C ILE A 69 8.20 18.53 2.03
N LEU A 70 7.63 19.65 2.48
CA LEU A 70 8.27 20.96 2.39
C LEU A 70 9.48 21.00 3.31
N ASN A 71 10.55 21.67 2.87
CA ASN A 71 11.68 21.93 3.75
C ASN A 71 11.19 22.81 4.91
N PRO A 72 11.40 22.42 6.18
CA PRO A 72 10.99 23.25 7.30
C PRO A 72 11.80 24.55 7.29
N VAL A 73 11.12 25.65 6.99
CA VAL A 73 11.68 27.00 7.05
C VAL A 73 11.11 27.73 8.26
N SER A 74 11.96 28.51 8.94
CA SER A 74 11.52 29.31 10.08
C SER A 74 10.66 30.49 9.59
N THR A 75 9.69 30.89 10.41
CA THR A 75 8.84 32.05 10.15
C THR A 75 9.63 33.35 10.00
N ASN A 76 10.81 33.44 10.65
CA ASN A 76 11.69 34.60 10.58
C ASN A 76 12.30 34.82 9.17
N ILE A 77 12.56 33.75 8.41
CA ILE A 77 13.07 33.86 7.03
C ILE A 77 11.97 34.34 6.09
N LEU A 78 10.72 33.92 6.30
CA LEU A 78 9.58 34.38 5.50
C LEU A 78 9.27 35.86 5.72
N ALA A 79 9.47 36.36 6.95
CA ALA A 79 9.27 37.78 7.26
C ALA A 79 10.23 38.69 6.47
N GLY A 80 11.52 38.31 6.34
CA GLY A 80 12.52 39.08 5.60
C GLY A 80 12.35 39.09 4.07
N LEU A 81 11.39 38.32 3.52
CA LEU A 81 11.04 38.30 2.09
C LEU A 81 9.89 39.24 1.75
N MET A 82 9.21 39.81 2.76
CA MET A 82 8.12 40.78 2.58
C MET A 82 8.57 42.24 2.72
N GLU A 83 9.87 42.48 2.97
CA GLU A 83 10.46 43.82 3.03
C GLU A 83 11.14 44.20 1.70
#